data_AF-A0A672Q5W3-F1
#
_entry.id   AF-A0A672Q5W3-F1
#
_cell.length_a   1.000
_cell.length_b   1.000
_cell.length_c   1.000
_cell.angle_alpha   90.00
_cell.angle_beta   90.00
_cell.angle_gamma   90.00
#
_symmetry.space_group_name_H-M   'P 1'
#
loop_
_entity.id
_entity.type
_entity.pdbx_description
1 polymer ?
#
loop_
_entity_poly.entity_id
_entity_poly.type
_entity_poly.pdbx_seq_one_letter_code
_entity_poly.pdbx_strand_id
1 'polypeptide(L)'
;MLCSNWYYFCWSDHNLHKLFLQDFLKQGEQKSTRCDEVEALIKKGCSEASIENPRGTVSINKNQSLTDRTKDGVKLKPDQITQIQPQKLTLDLRSGEAQTFHLTFKRAEDYPIDLYYLMDLSYSMKDDLENVKNLGTDLMLEMQKITSDFRIGFGSFVEKTVMPYISTTPAKLLNPCTSDQNCTSPFSYKNVLSLTADGFQFNNLVSKQQISGNLDSPEGGFDAIMQVAVCANQIGWRNVTRLLVFSTDAGFHFAGDGKLGGIVLPNDGKCHLQDNMYTMSHYYDYPSIAHLVQKLSENNIQTIFAVTEEFQPVYQELKNLIPKSAVGTLSSDSGNVIKLIIDAYNSLSSEIILENSRLPEGVSISYISHCKNGVSEKGENGRKCSNISIGDQVRIILK
;
A
#
# COMPACT_ATOMS: atom_id res chain seq x y z
N MET A 1 -11.98 40.12 35.10
CA MET A 1 -11.26 39.73 33.86
C MET A 1 -9.98 38.99 34.25
N LEU A 2 -9.57 37.97 33.50
CA LEU A 2 -8.38 37.08 33.70
C LEU A 2 -8.56 35.80 34.53
N CYS A 3 -9.71 35.12 34.48
CA CYS A 3 -9.75 33.68 34.83
C CYS A 3 -9.27 32.78 33.67
N SER A 4 -9.41 33.20 32.41
CA SER A 4 -9.15 32.37 31.23
C SER A 4 -7.69 31.90 31.07
N ASN A 5 -6.71 32.73 31.44
CA ASN A 5 -5.29 32.38 31.21
C ASN A 5 -4.74 31.37 32.23
N TRP A 6 -5.29 31.29 33.44
CA TRP A 6 -4.84 30.37 34.48
C TRP A 6 -5.38 28.95 34.30
N TYR A 7 -6.60 28.84 33.79
CA TYR A 7 -7.22 27.57 33.40
C TYR A 7 -6.36 26.79 32.40
N TYR A 8 -5.84 27.49 31.39
CA TYR A 8 -5.00 26.88 30.36
C TYR A 8 -3.70 26.32 30.93
N PHE A 9 -3.03 27.09 31.80
CA PHE A 9 -1.77 26.69 32.45
C PHE A 9 -1.89 25.45 33.33
N CYS A 10 -2.99 25.33 34.09
CA CYS A 10 -3.22 24.17 34.94
C CYS A 10 -3.39 22.86 34.19
N TRP A 11 -3.79 22.89 32.92
CA TRP A 11 -4.15 21.69 32.17
C TRP A 11 -3.15 21.38 31.06
N SER A 12 -2.23 22.31 30.77
CA SER A 12 -1.11 22.13 29.84
C SER A 12 0.17 21.62 30.50
N ASP A 13 0.35 21.80 31.80
CA ASP A 13 1.57 21.44 32.52
C ASP A 13 1.50 19.98 33.01
N HIS A 14 2.55 19.20 32.74
CA HIS A 14 2.57 17.75 32.98
C HIS A 14 2.48 17.35 34.46
N ASN A 15 2.63 18.31 35.39
CA ASN A 15 2.80 18.08 36.82
C ASN A 15 1.77 18.79 37.73
N LEU A 16 0.81 19.54 37.18
CA LEU A 16 -0.18 20.26 37.98
C LEU A 16 -1.53 20.06 37.31
N HIS A 17 -2.56 19.68 38.06
CA HIS A 17 -3.61 18.89 37.42
C HIS A 17 -5.03 19.42 37.50
N LYS A 18 -5.37 20.39 38.35
CA LYS A 18 -6.79 20.64 38.69
C LYS A 18 -6.97 22.08 39.13
N LEU A 19 -8.09 22.71 38.80
CA LEU A 19 -8.36 24.10 39.18
C LEU A 19 -9.52 24.17 40.18
N PHE A 20 -9.44 25.15 41.09
CA PHE A 20 -10.46 25.45 42.07
C PHE A 20 -11.01 26.89 41.98
N LEU A 21 -12.32 27.06 42.23
CA LEU A 21 -13.07 28.27 41.92
C LEU A 21 -13.37 29.26 43.08
N GLN A 22 -13.52 28.87 44.36
CA GLN A 22 -14.05 29.77 45.42
C GLN A 22 -13.40 29.73 46.82
N ASP A 23 -12.80 30.85 47.29
CA ASP A 23 -12.38 31.07 48.70
C ASP A 23 -11.43 30.03 49.35
N PHE A 24 -10.50 29.48 48.57
CA PHE A 24 -9.47 28.53 49.05
C PHE A 24 -8.16 29.19 49.49
N LEU A 25 -7.83 30.34 48.92
CA LEU A 25 -6.53 30.98 49.14
C LEU A 25 -6.50 31.65 50.50
N LYS A 26 -5.50 31.32 51.32
CA LYS A 26 -5.20 32.08 52.54
C LYS A 26 -4.61 33.45 52.18
N GLN A 27 -4.73 34.40 53.09
CA GLN A 27 -4.20 35.75 52.89
C GLN A 27 -2.68 35.69 52.66
N GLY A 28 -2.24 36.11 51.47
CA GLY A 28 -0.83 36.05 51.03
C GLY A 28 -0.49 34.91 50.06
N GLU A 29 -1.39 33.95 49.81
CA GLU A 29 -1.15 32.86 48.85
C GLU A 29 -1.33 33.31 47.39
N GLN A 30 -0.51 32.72 46.51
CA GLN A 30 -0.58 33.01 45.08
C GLN A 30 -1.76 32.30 44.42
N LYS A 31 -2.32 32.90 43.36
CA LYS A 31 -3.42 32.28 42.59
C LYS A 31 -3.02 30.94 41.94
N SER A 32 -1.73 30.72 41.69
CA SER A 32 -1.16 29.45 41.22
C SER A 32 -1.45 28.28 42.16
N THR A 33 -1.64 28.52 43.46
CA THR A 33 -1.92 27.48 44.47
C THR A 33 -3.30 26.82 44.27
N ARG A 34 -4.18 27.40 43.44
CA ARG A 34 -5.42 26.75 43.00
C ARG A 34 -5.18 25.58 42.04
N CYS A 35 -3.93 25.45 41.55
CA CYS A 35 -3.44 24.32 40.77
C CYS A 35 -2.68 23.36 41.67
N ASP A 36 -3.20 22.15 41.88
CA ASP A 36 -2.51 21.12 42.65
C ASP A 36 -3.08 19.73 42.33
N GLU A 37 -2.51 18.69 42.92
CA GLU A 37 -3.06 17.33 42.90
C GLU A 37 -4.42 17.25 43.62
N VAL A 38 -5.33 16.34 43.20
CA VAL A 38 -6.67 16.21 43.82
C VAL A 38 -6.54 15.97 45.32
N GLU A 39 -5.64 15.06 45.70
CA GLU A 39 -5.47 14.70 47.10
C GLU A 39 -4.95 15.88 47.93
N ALA A 40 -4.09 16.72 47.34
CA ALA A 40 -3.58 17.92 47.98
C ALA A 40 -4.66 19.00 48.11
N LEU A 41 -5.48 19.22 47.08
CA LEU A 41 -6.63 20.13 47.14
C LEU A 41 -7.63 19.69 48.21
N ILE A 42 -7.99 18.41 48.24
CA ILE A 42 -8.91 17.85 49.26
C ILE A 42 -8.34 18.02 50.66
N LYS A 43 -7.05 17.69 50.88
CA LYS A 43 -6.36 17.89 52.17
C LYS A 43 -6.33 19.36 52.61
N LYS A 44 -6.29 20.29 51.66
CA LYS A 44 -6.34 21.75 51.90
C LYS A 44 -7.76 22.28 52.11
N GLY A 45 -8.77 21.41 52.16
CA GLY A 45 -10.17 21.77 52.47
C GLY A 45 -11.04 22.04 51.25
N CYS A 46 -10.58 21.70 50.05
CA CYS A 46 -11.40 21.77 48.85
C CYS A 46 -12.39 20.60 48.79
N SER A 47 -13.68 20.89 48.63
CA SER A 47 -14.68 19.84 48.36
C SER A 47 -14.49 19.27 46.95
N GLU A 48 -14.74 17.97 46.77
CA GLU A 48 -14.61 17.32 45.46
C GLU A 48 -15.49 17.95 44.39
N ALA A 49 -16.71 18.35 44.74
CA ALA A 49 -17.66 18.98 43.82
C ALA A 49 -17.19 20.33 43.26
N SER A 50 -16.20 20.97 43.91
CA SER A 50 -15.63 22.26 43.49
C SER A 50 -14.30 22.12 42.76
N ILE A 51 -13.81 20.89 42.54
CA ILE A 51 -12.59 20.60 41.78
C ILE A 51 -12.95 20.35 40.32
N GLU A 52 -12.47 21.19 39.42
CA GLU A 52 -12.61 20.97 37.98
C GLU A 52 -11.43 20.11 37.47
N ASN A 53 -11.77 18.88 37.06
CA ASN A 53 -10.82 17.86 36.64
C ASN A 53 -11.35 17.13 35.39
N PRO A 54 -11.35 17.78 34.21
CA PRO A 54 -11.78 17.14 32.97
C PRO A 54 -10.92 15.89 32.72
N ARG A 55 -11.52 14.88 32.13
CA ARG A 55 -10.83 13.65 31.74
C ARG A 55 -10.98 13.46 30.25
N GLY A 56 -9.98 12.82 29.65
CA GLY A 56 -10.14 12.36 28.28
C GLY A 56 -11.24 11.30 28.18
N THR A 57 -11.83 11.17 26.99
CA THR A 57 -12.90 10.20 26.74
C THR A 57 -12.73 9.52 25.38
N VAL A 58 -13.33 8.34 25.24
CA VAL A 58 -13.43 7.61 23.97
C VAL A 58 -14.91 7.39 23.66
N SER A 59 -15.39 7.94 22.55
CA SER A 59 -16.77 7.80 22.10
C SER A 59 -16.82 7.11 20.75
N ILE A 60 -17.44 5.94 20.66
CA ILE A 60 -17.56 5.20 19.40
C ILE A 60 -18.75 5.76 18.60
N ASN A 61 -18.49 6.30 17.40
CA ASN A 61 -19.54 6.91 16.57
C ASN A 61 -20.10 5.96 15.50
N LYS A 62 -19.30 5.03 14.99
CA LYS A 62 -19.72 4.01 14.01
C LYS A 62 -19.03 2.69 14.29
N ASN A 63 -19.82 1.64 14.54
CA ASN A 63 -19.35 0.31 14.89
C ASN A 63 -20.20 -0.78 14.23
N GLN A 64 -20.22 -0.78 12.91
CA GLN A 64 -20.78 -1.87 12.11
C GLN A 64 -20.02 -3.16 12.43
N SER A 65 -20.77 -4.24 12.64
CA SER A 65 -20.23 -5.56 12.94
C SER A 65 -19.43 -6.11 11.77
N LEU A 66 -18.35 -6.85 12.09
CA LEU A 66 -17.58 -7.61 11.11
C LEU A 66 -18.50 -8.57 10.33
N THR A 67 -18.24 -8.72 9.04
CA THR A 67 -19.06 -9.56 8.17
C THR A 67 -18.63 -11.02 8.27
N ASP A 68 -19.61 -11.90 8.51
CA ASP A 68 -19.47 -13.34 8.40
C ASP A 68 -19.99 -13.79 7.03
N ARG A 69 -19.09 -13.83 6.05
CA ARG A 69 -19.41 -14.33 4.70
C ARG A 69 -19.04 -15.80 4.60
N THR A 70 -19.88 -16.57 3.92
CA THR A 70 -19.59 -17.92 3.45
C THR A 70 -19.72 -17.95 1.93
N LYS A 71 -18.97 -18.82 1.24
CA LYS A 71 -19.03 -18.97 -0.23
C LYS A 71 -20.45 -19.28 -0.76
N ASP A 72 -21.26 -20.00 0.02
CA ASP A 72 -22.64 -20.38 -0.33
C ASP A 72 -23.69 -19.37 0.16
N GLY A 73 -23.26 -18.27 0.79
CA GLY A 73 -24.14 -17.23 1.32
C GLY A 73 -24.61 -16.22 0.27
N VAL A 74 -25.38 -15.23 0.72
CA VAL A 74 -25.78 -14.10 -0.15
C VAL A 74 -24.53 -13.36 -0.65
N LYS A 75 -24.40 -13.21 -1.97
CA LYS A 75 -23.29 -12.47 -2.58
C LYS A 75 -23.38 -10.98 -2.22
N LEU A 76 -22.55 -10.55 -1.27
CA LEU A 76 -22.45 -9.16 -0.86
C LEU A 76 -21.54 -8.39 -1.82
N LYS A 77 -21.89 -7.12 -2.06
CA LYS A 77 -20.99 -6.21 -2.77
C LYS A 77 -19.80 -5.84 -1.86
N PRO A 78 -18.63 -5.48 -2.42
CA PRO A 78 -17.43 -5.16 -1.62
C PRO A 78 -17.66 -4.07 -0.56
N ASP A 79 -18.45 -3.05 -0.88
CA ASP A 79 -18.79 -1.92 0.00
C ASP A 79 -19.69 -2.32 1.19
N GLN A 80 -20.28 -3.51 1.15
CA GLN A 80 -21.11 -4.07 2.23
C GLN A 80 -20.28 -4.97 3.17
N ILE A 81 -19.05 -5.30 2.82
CA ILE A 81 -18.17 -6.19 3.59
C ILE A 81 -17.39 -5.36 4.62
N THR A 82 -17.58 -5.69 5.90
CA THR A 82 -16.89 -5.04 7.02
C THR A 82 -15.80 -5.96 7.56
N GLN A 83 -14.53 -5.59 7.35
CA GLN A 83 -13.36 -6.33 7.85
C GLN A 83 -12.70 -5.68 9.07
N ILE A 84 -13.07 -4.45 9.41
CA ILE A 84 -12.51 -3.72 10.56
C ILE A 84 -13.60 -2.99 11.34
N GLN A 85 -13.49 -2.99 12.66
CA GLN A 85 -14.37 -2.23 13.56
C GLN A 85 -13.62 -1.70 14.78
N PRO A 86 -14.02 -0.56 15.37
CA PRO A 86 -15.03 0.39 14.88
C PRO A 86 -14.55 1.16 13.64
N GLN A 87 -15.47 1.76 12.89
CA GLN A 87 -15.15 2.54 11.68
C GLN A 87 -15.03 4.04 11.96
N LYS A 88 -15.60 4.53 13.08
CA LYS A 88 -15.49 5.93 13.49
C LYS A 88 -15.56 6.06 15.00
N LEU A 89 -14.67 6.85 15.58
CA LEU A 89 -14.63 7.20 16.99
C LEU A 89 -14.14 8.64 17.19
N THR A 90 -14.52 9.24 18.32
CA THR A 90 -14.05 10.54 18.81
C THR A 90 -13.22 10.31 20.07
N LEU A 91 -12.03 10.90 20.11
CA LEU A 91 -11.16 10.92 21.29
C LEU A 91 -11.08 12.35 21.82
N ASP A 92 -11.49 12.55 23.06
CA ASP A 92 -11.16 13.75 23.81
C ASP A 92 -9.85 13.49 24.55
N LEU A 93 -8.78 14.19 24.18
CA LEU A 93 -7.45 13.96 24.72
C LEU A 93 -7.10 15.05 25.75
N ARG A 94 -6.89 14.64 27.01
CA ARG A 94 -6.28 15.49 28.02
C ARG A 94 -4.76 15.37 27.90
N SER A 95 -4.05 16.50 27.97
CA SER A 95 -2.57 16.52 27.92
C SER A 95 -1.97 15.58 28.97
N GLY A 96 -1.07 14.68 28.54
CA GLY A 96 -0.44 13.67 29.39
C GLY A 96 -1.31 12.46 29.75
N GLU A 97 -2.61 12.45 29.44
CA GLU A 97 -3.51 11.32 29.68
C GLU A 97 -3.79 10.58 28.37
N ALA A 98 -3.17 9.41 28.21
CA ALA A 98 -3.39 8.56 27.05
C ALA A 98 -4.81 7.93 27.05
N GLN A 99 -5.42 7.85 25.87
CA GLN A 99 -6.72 7.21 25.66
C GLN A 99 -6.54 5.92 24.86
N THR A 100 -7.23 4.86 25.26
CA THR A 100 -7.07 3.54 24.65
C THR A 100 -8.35 3.10 23.97
N PHE A 101 -8.24 2.57 22.76
CA PHE A 101 -9.35 1.91 22.07
C PHE A 101 -8.88 0.63 21.37
N HIS A 102 -9.85 -0.19 20.96
CA HIS A 102 -9.59 -1.49 20.33
C HIS A 102 -10.08 -1.48 18.90
N LEU A 103 -9.22 -1.90 17.98
CA LEU A 103 -9.60 -2.31 16.64
C LEU A 103 -9.67 -3.84 16.58
N THR A 104 -10.74 -4.35 15.97
CA THR A 104 -10.84 -5.77 15.62
C THR A 104 -10.81 -5.87 14.10
N PHE A 105 -9.92 -6.71 13.59
CA PHE A 105 -9.84 -7.05 12.18
C PHE A 105 -10.27 -8.51 11.98
N LYS A 106 -11.07 -8.77 10.94
CA LYS A 106 -11.41 -10.12 10.49
C LYS A 106 -11.14 -10.22 8.99
N ARG A 107 -10.34 -11.21 8.60
CA ARG A 107 -10.08 -11.51 7.20
C ARG A 107 -11.35 -12.08 6.55
N ALA A 108 -11.89 -11.39 5.55
CA ALA A 108 -13.09 -11.85 4.84
C ALA A 108 -12.82 -13.10 4.00
N GLU A 109 -13.81 -13.98 3.94
CA GLU A 109 -13.89 -15.05 2.94
C GLU A 109 -14.40 -14.48 1.61
N ASP A 110 -13.93 -15.05 0.49
CA ASP A 110 -14.44 -14.76 -0.85
C ASP A 110 -14.37 -13.26 -1.26
N TYR A 111 -13.32 -12.56 -0.83
CA TYR A 111 -13.12 -11.15 -1.15
C TYR A 111 -12.63 -10.98 -2.61
N PRO A 112 -13.17 -10.02 -3.40
CA PRO A 112 -12.78 -9.90 -4.80
C PRO A 112 -11.32 -9.49 -5.01
N ILE A 113 -10.76 -9.90 -6.15
CA ILE A 113 -9.37 -9.66 -6.50
C ILE A 113 -9.30 -9.07 -7.90
N ASP A 114 -8.58 -7.95 -8.03
CA ASP A 114 -8.11 -7.42 -9.29
C ASP A 114 -6.61 -7.71 -9.39
N LEU A 115 -6.17 -8.35 -10.47
CA LEU A 115 -4.77 -8.65 -10.74
C LEU A 115 -4.35 -8.01 -12.06
N TYR A 116 -3.33 -7.17 -12.03
CA TYR A 116 -2.73 -6.59 -13.23
C TYR A 116 -1.35 -7.19 -13.44
N TYR A 117 -1.16 -7.89 -14.56
CA TYR A 117 0.10 -8.52 -14.93
C TYR A 117 0.91 -7.55 -15.79
N LEU A 118 1.99 -7.03 -15.23
CA LEU A 118 2.90 -6.09 -15.87
C LEU A 118 4.19 -6.81 -16.25
N MET A 119 4.36 -7.04 -17.55
CA MET A 119 5.43 -7.88 -18.10
C MET A 119 6.49 -7.05 -18.83
N ASP A 120 7.74 -7.37 -18.55
CA ASP A 120 8.87 -6.96 -19.37
C ASP A 120 8.82 -7.65 -20.73
N LEU A 121 8.88 -6.87 -21.81
CA LEU A 121 8.94 -7.38 -23.19
C LEU A 121 10.26 -6.98 -23.88
N SER A 122 11.33 -6.74 -23.12
CA SER A 122 12.69 -6.69 -23.64
C SER A 122 13.07 -8.03 -24.31
N TYR A 123 14.20 -8.05 -25.02
CA TYR A 123 14.54 -9.19 -25.87
C TYR A 123 14.77 -10.49 -25.09
N SER A 124 15.25 -10.39 -23.85
CA SER A 124 15.57 -11.54 -23.01
C SER A 124 14.32 -12.33 -22.59
N MET A 125 13.18 -11.66 -22.44
CA MET A 125 11.88 -12.23 -22.04
C MET A 125 11.13 -12.97 -23.16
N LYS A 126 11.82 -13.36 -24.24
CA LYS A 126 11.20 -13.87 -25.47
C LYS A 126 10.51 -15.21 -25.28
N ASP A 127 11.17 -16.13 -24.59
CA ASP A 127 10.64 -17.45 -24.26
C ASP A 127 9.57 -17.40 -23.17
N ASP A 128 9.70 -16.50 -22.18
CA ASP A 128 8.65 -16.25 -21.19
C ASP A 128 7.31 -15.85 -21.84
N LEU A 129 7.33 -14.98 -22.84
CA LEU A 129 6.11 -14.56 -23.54
C LEU A 129 5.35 -15.74 -24.14
N GLU A 130 6.04 -16.78 -24.62
CA GLU A 130 5.37 -17.96 -25.19
C GLU A 130 4.53 -18.72 -24.15
N ASN A 131 5.01 -18.82 -22.91
CA ASN A 131 4.28 -19.47 -21.82
C ASN A 131 3.19 -18.56 -21.25
N VAL A 132 3.40 -17.25 -21.21
CA VAL A 132 2.41 -16.28 -20.71
C VAL A 132 1.19 -16.15 -21.63
N LYS A 133 1.28 -16.55 -22.91
CA LYS A 133 0.14 -16.55 -23.85
C LYS A 133 -1.06 -17.36 -23.39
N ASN A 134 -0.84 -18.43 -22.62
CA ASN A 134 -1.90 -19.28 -22.09
C ASN A 134 -2.24 -18.98 -20.62
N LEU A 135 -1.52 -18.07 -19.98
CA LEU A 135 -1.63 -17.77 -18.55
C LEU A 135 -3.01 -17.30 -18.14
N GLY A 136 -3.71 -16.52 -18.98
CA GLY A 136 -4.95 -15.85 -18.58
C GLY A 136 -6.06 -16.80 -18.17
N THR A 137 -6.34 -17.82 -18.98
CA THR A 137 -7.36 -18.83 -18.67
C THR A 137 -6.96 -19.71 -17.49
N ASP A 138 -5.70 -20.13 -17.42
CA ASP A 138 -5.23 -21.07 -16.38
C ASP A 138 -5.19 -20.37 -15.02
N LEU A 139 -4.68 -19.13 -14.98
CA LEU A 139 -4.68 -18.32 -13.76
C LEU A 139 -6.12 -18.01 -13.31
N MET A 140 -7.04 -17.71 -14.24
CA MET A 140 -8.44 -17.54 -13.89
C MET A 140 -9.05 -18.78 -13.24
N LEU A 141 -8.76 -19.98 -13.76
CA LEU A 141 -9.26 -21.24 -13.19
C LEU A 141 -8.73 -21.48 -11.77
N GLU A 142 -7.45 -21.18 -11.51
CA GLU A 142 -6.89 -21.30 -10.16
C GLU A 142 -7.44 -20.22 -9.22
N MET A 143 -7.56 -18.97 -9.68
CA MET A 143 -8.07 -17.86 -8.86
C MET A 143 -9.55 -18.01 -8.52
N GLN A 144 -10.34 -18.68 -9.37
CA GLN A 144 -11.74 -19.03 -9.07
C GLN A 144 -11.89 -19.97 -7.87
N LYS A 145 -10.86 -20.75 -7.53
CA LYS A 145 -10.86 -21.57 -6.30
C LYS A 145 -10.71 -20.70 -5.04
N ILE A 146 -10.09 -19.54 -5.18
CA ILE A 146 -9.80 -18.59 -4.09
C ILE A 146 -10.95 -17.60 -3.92
N THR A 147 -11.43 -17.01 -5.01
CA THR A 147 -12.48 -15.97 -5.01
C THR A 147 -13.46 -16.16 -6.17
N SER A 148 -14.74 -15.86 -5.92
CA SER A 148 -15.83 -15.89 -6.90
C SER A 148 -15.88 -14.65 -7.79
N ASP A 149 -14.99 -13.68 -7.56
CA ASP A 149 -14.91 -12.43 -8.30
C ASP A 149 -13.44 -12.05 -8.52
N PHE A 150 -12.93 -12.46 -9.68
CA PHE A 150 -11.57 -12.22 -10.13
C PHE A 150 -11.58 -11.45 -11.46
N ARG A 151 -10.73 -10.42 -11.57
CA ARG A 151 -10.45 -9.72 -12.83
C ARG A 151 -8.96 -9.72 -13.10
N ILE A 152 -8.59 -9.85 -14.37
CA ILE A 152 -7.21 -9.84 -14.84
C ILE A 152 -7.00 -8.73 -15.88
N GLY A 153 -5.84 -8.09 -15.86
CA GLY A 153 -5.39 -7.11 -16.84
C GLY A 153 -3.95 -7.39 -17.25
N PHE A 154 -3.51 -6.80 -18.35
CA PHE A 154 -2.16 -6.98 -18.89
C PHE A 154 -1.56 -5.64 -19.35
N GLY A 155 -0.31 -5.41 -18.99
CA GLY A 155 0.50 -4.32 -19.49
C GLY A 155 1.90 -4.79 -19.82
N SER A 156 2.56 -4.07 -20.71
CA SER A 156 3.95 -4.34 -21.07
C SER A 156 4.83 -3.12 -20.95
N PHE A 157 6.10 -3.33 -20.68
CA PHE A 157 7.12 -2.28 -20.66
C PHE A 157 8.43 -2.76 -21.28
N VAL A 158 9.27 -1.79 -21.64
CA VAL A 158 10.68 -2.02 -22.05
C VAL A 158 11.49 -0.89 -21.43
N GLU A 159 11.59 0.25 -22.11
CA GLU A 159 12.53 1.32 -21.71
C GLU A 159 12.10 2.71 -22.22
N LYS A 160 12.63 3.78 -21.61
CA LYS A 160 12.60 5.14 -22.14
C LYS A 160 13.17 5.17 -23.55
N THR A 161 12.40 5.76 -24.46
CA THR A 161 12.73 5.80 -25.89
C THR A 161 13.68 6.94 -26.25
N VAL A 162 14.78 7.08 -25.49
CA VAL A 162 15.82 8.09 -25.70
C VAL A 162 17.22 7.48 -25.54
N MET A 163 18.24 8.16 -26.08
CA MET A 163 19.64 7.81 -25.81
C MET A 163 19.96 8.14 -24.33
N PRO A 164 20.81 7.37 -23.62
CA PRO A 164 21.60 6.22 -24.08
C PRO A 164 20.93 4.84 -23.95
N TYR A 165 19.71 4.76 -23.41
CA TYR A 165 19.03 3.49 -23.12
C TYR A 165 18.66 2.73 -24.40
N ILE A 166 18.36 3.44 -25.49
CA ILE A 166 18.12 2.84 -26.80
C ILE A 166 19.06 3.37 -27.89
N SER A 167 19.22 2.58 -28.96
CA SER A 167 19.86 3.07 -30.19
C SER A 167 18.89 3.93 -30.99
N THR A 168 19.30 5.16 -31.30
CA THR A 168 18.49 6.13 -32.04
C THR A 168 18.76 6.14 -33.55
N THR A 169 19.51 5.16 -34.06
CA THR A 169 19.68 5.00 -35.52
C THR A 169 18.33 4.60 -36.15
N PRO A 170 17.97 5.12 -37.34
CA PRO A 170 16.65 4.83 -37.93
C PRO A 170 16.34 3.33 -38.08
N ALA A 171 17.35 2.52 -38.40
CA ALA A 171 17.20 1.07 -38.50
C ALA A 171 16.87 0.43 -37.13
N LYS A 172 17.52 0.87 -36.05
CA LYS A 172 17.31 0.33 -34.70
C LYS A 172 16.05 0.84 -34.02
N LEU A 173 15.57 2.03 -34.40
CA LEU A 173 14.24 2.49 -33.97
C LEU A 173 13.11 1.65 -34.56
N LEU A 174 13.29 1.12 -35.77
CA LEU A 174 12.33 0.20 -36.39
C LEU A 174 12.47 -1.24 -35.86
N ASN A 175 13.71 -1.71 -35.66
CA ASN A 175 13.99 -3.03 -35.09
C ASN A 175 15.21 -2.94 -34.16
N PRO A 176 15.02 -2.91 -32.83
CA PRO A 176 16.14 -2.78 -31.88
C PRO A 176 17.03 -4.04 -31.83
N CYS A 177 16.48 -5.19 -32.24
CA CYS A 177 17.16 -6.48 -32.22
C CYS A 177 18.08 -6.68 -33.43
N THR A 178 18.69 -7.87 -33.55
CA THR A 178 19.50 -8.21 -34.73
C THR A 178 18.63 -8.40 -35.97
N SER A 179 19.21 -8.37 -37.17
CA SER A 179 18.47 -8.45 -38.44
C SER A 179 17.60 -9.70 -38.58
N ASP A 180 17.97 -10.78 -37.89
CA ASP A 180 17.29 -12.08 -37.98
C ASP A 180 16.13 -12.20 -36.98
N GLN A 181 15.96 -11.20 -36.11
CA GLN A 181 14.94 -11.14 -35.08
C GLN A 181 13.94 -10.04 -35.42
N ASN A 182 12.66 -10.38 -35.46
CA ASN A 182 11.59 -9.42 -35.75
C ASN A 182 11.05 -8.81 -34.45
N CYS A 183 11.74 -7.79 -33.93
CA CYS A 183 11.32 -7.06 -32.75
C CYS A 183 10.55 -5.79 -33.12
N THR A 184 9.56 -5.44 -32.30
CA THR A 184 8.87 -4.16 -32.41
C THR A 184 9.78 -3.01 -31.93
N SER A 185 9.53 -1.81 -32.42
CA SER A 185 10.13 -0.57 -31.92
C SER A 185 10.07 -0.47 -30.39
N PRO A 186 11.12 0.07 -29.74
CA PRO A 186 11.13 0.25 -28.29
C PRO A 186 10.02 1.19 -27.84
N PHE A 187 9.48 0.92 -26.66
CA PHE A 187 8.43 1.71 -26.02
C PHE A 187 8.61 1.66 -24.50
N SER A 188 8.10 2.67 -23.79
CA SER A 188 8.22 2.71 -22.34
C SER A 188 7.18 1.84 -21.65
N TYR A 189 5.89 2.17 -21.75
CA TYR A 189 4.81 1.40 -21.15
C TYR A 189 3.56 1.42 -22.04
N LYS A 190 2.88 0.27 -22.10
CA LYS A 190 1.61 0.07 -22.79
C LYS A 190 0.61 -0.66 -21.90
N ASN A 191 -0.55 -0.06 -21.68
CA ASN A 191 -1.72 -0.72 -21.10
C ASN A 191 -2.44 -1.55 -22.17
N VAL A 192 -2.06 -2.81 -22.35
CA VAL A 192 -2.61 -3.67 -23.42
C VAL A 192 -4.06 -4.05 -23.15
N LEU A 193 -4.37 -4.41 -21.89
CA LEU A 193 -5.68 -4.85 -21.46
C LEU A 193 -5.98 -4.31 -20.06
N SER A 194 -6.96 -3.43 -19.97
CA SER A 194 -7.56 -3.03 -18.69
C SER A 194 -8.23 -4.23 -18.01
N LEU A 195 -8.39 -4.17 -16.69
CA LEU A 195 -8.94 -5.25 -15.88
C LEU A 195 -10.28 -5.75 -16.43
N THR A 196 -10.41 -7.06 -16.66
CA THR A 196 -11.62 -7.70 -17.19
C THR A 196 -11.86 -9.04 -16.52
N ALA A 197 -13.11 -9.51 -16.54
CA ALA A 197 -13.45 -10.87 -16.10
C ALA A 197 -13.31 -11.90 -17.23
N ASP A 198 -12.90 -11.48 -18.43
CA ASP A 198 -12.73 -12.35 -19.60
C ASP A 198 -11.26 -12.75 -19.82
N GLY A 199 -10.92 -13.98 -19.42
CA GLY A 199 -9.56 -14.53 -19.59
C GLY A 199 -9.23 -14.89 -21.03
N PHE A 200 -10.23 -15.13 -21.89
CA PHE A 200 -9.95 -15.34 -23.31
C PHE A 200 -9.48 -14.05 -23.98
N GLN A 201 -10.01 -12.91 -23.54
CA GLN A 201 -9.52 -11.60 -23.99
C GLN A 201 -8.05 -11.39 -23.62
N PHE A 202 -7.63 -11.82 -22.42
CA PHE A 202 -6.22 -11.83 -22.02
C PHE A 202 -5.36 -12.64 -22.99
N ASN A 203 -5.65 -13.94 -23.17
CA ASN A 203 -4.85 -14.81 -24.04
C ASN A 203 -4.78 -14.28 -25.48
N ASN A 204 -5.89 -13.80 -26.03
CA ASN A 204 -5.97 -13.25 -27.38
C ASN A 204 -5.16 -11.96 -27.57
N LEU A 205 -5.06 -11.10 -26.55
CA LEU A 205 -4.28 -9.87 -26.64
C LEU A 205 -2.79 -10.12 -26.35
N VAL A 206 -2.46 -10.97 -25.38
CA VAL A 206 -1.07 -11.33 -25.06
C VAL A 206 -0.41 -12.04 -26.25
N SER A 207 -1.12 -12.97 -26.91
CA SER A 207 -0.62 -13.66 -28.11
C SER A 207 -0.33 -12.77 -29.31
N LYS A 208 -0.83 -11.53 -29.31
CA LYS A 208 -0.56 -10.51 -30.34
C LYS A 208 0.59 -9.59 -29.97
N GLN A 209 1.11 -9.66 -28.76
CA GLN A 209 2.27 -8.85 -28.38
C GLN A 209 3.53 -9.41 -29.03
N GLN A 210 4.46 -8.51 -29.31
CA GLN A 210 5.76 -8.82 -29.88
C GLN A 210 6.83 -8.30 -28.95
N ILE A 211 7.93 -9.05 -28.88
CA ILE A 211 9.12 -8.67 -28.13
C ILE A 211 9.78 -7.44 -28.76
N SER A 212 10.40 -6.63 -27.91
CA SER A 212 11.17 -5.45 -28.29
C SER A 212 12.62 -5.59 -27.80
N GLY A 213 13.32 -4.47 -27.64
CA GLY A 213 14.65 -4.45 -27.06
C GLY A 213 15.24 -3.04 -26.94
N ASN A 214 16.28 -2.93 -26.15
CA ASN A 214 17.04 -1.73 -25.82
C ASN A 214 18.54 -2.07 -25.75
N LEU A 215 19.38 -1.20 -25.17
CA LEU A 215 20.84 -1.35 -25.16
C LEU A 215 21.40 -1.81 -23.82
N ASP A 216 20.99 -1.17 -22.73
CA ASP A 216 21.40 -1.49 -21.38
C ASP A 216 20.59 -2.63 -20.78
N SER A 217 21.05 -3.16 -19.65
CA SER A 217 20.44 -4.32 -19.00
C SER A 217 19.33 -3.97 -18.02
N PRO A 218 19.42 -2.94 -17.15
CA PRO A 218 18.29 -2.54 -16.33
C PRO A 218 17.17 -1.96 -17.21
N GLU A 219 15.92 -2.22 -16.82
CA GLU A 219 14.76 -1.83 -17.63
C GLU A 219 13.92 -0.72 -16.97
N GLY A 220 13.06 -0.09 -17.77
CA GLY A 220 12.25 1.08 -17.40
C GLY A 220 10.98 0.75 -16.61
N GLY A 221 10.93 -0.39 -15.93
CA GLY A 221 9.72 -0.92 -15.30
C GLY A 221 9.11 -0.01 -14.22
N PHE A 222 9.90 0.86 -13.58
CA PHE A 222 9.39 1.77 -12.56
C PHE A 222 8.45 2.85 -13.14
N ASP A 223 8.70 3.33 -14.37
CA ASP A 223 7.76 4.23 -15.05
C ASP A 223 6.40 3.53 -15.26
N ALA A 224 6.43 2.26 -15.65
CA ALA A 224 5.23 1.46 -15.85
C ALA A 224 4.47 1.20 -14.54
N ILE A 225 5.16 0.82 -13.45
CA ILE A 225 4.55 0.65 -12.12
C ILE A 225 3.87 1.95 -11.68
N MET A 226 4.51 3.10 -11.87
CA MET A 226 3.93 4.40 -11.53
C MET A 226 2.64 4.64 -12.30
N GLN A 227 2.64 4.44 -13.63
CA GLN A 227 1.44 4.63 -14.45
C GLN A 227 0.31 3.67 -14.04
N VAL A 228 0.62 2.39 -13.79
CA VAL A 228 -0.36 1.41 -13.31
C VAL A 228 -0.99 1.84 -11.97
N ALA A 229 -0.20 2.47 -11.10
CA ALA A 229 -0.68 2.94 -9.80
C ALA A 229 -1.62 4.15 -9.91
N VAL A 230 -1.27 5.13 -10.74
CA VAL A 230 -1.96 6.44 -10.76
C VAL A 230 -3.04 6.55 -11.84
N CYS A 231 -3.01 5.70 -12.88
CA CYS A 231 -4.03 5.64 -13.93
C CYS A 231 -5.22 4.74 -13.55
N ALA A 232 -5.75 4.89 -12.34
CA ALA A 232 -6.69 3.93 -11.76
C ALA A 232 -7.94 3.65 -12.63
N ASN A 233 -8.43 4.67 -13.33
CA ASN A 233 -9.60 4.54 -14.21
C ASN A 233 -9.26 3.79 -15.51
N GLN A 234 -8.11 4.09 -16.14
CA GLN A 234 -7.67 3.43 -17.36
C GLN A 234 -7.32 1.96 -17.11
N ILE A 235 -6.70 1.66 -15.97
CA ILE A 235 -6.43 0.28 -15.55
C ILE A 235 -7.71 -0.44 -15.12
N GLY A 236 -8.63 0.28 -14.46
CA GLY A 236 -9.93 -0.22 -14.05
C GLY A 236 -9.97 -0.81 -12.63
N TRP A 237 -9.12 -0.33 -11.72
CA TRP A 237 -9.02 -0.81 -10.35
C TRP A 237 -10.32 -0.60 -9.56
N ARG A 238 -10.85 -1.65 -8.93
CA ARG A 238 -11.95 -1.56 -7.96
C ARG A 238 -11.41 -1.32 -6.56
N ASN A 239 -12.28 -0.99 -5.61
CA ASN A 239 -11.90 -0.86 -4.20
C ASN A 239 -11.90 -2.24 -3.51
N VAL A 240 -11.04 -3.14 -4.00
CA VAL A 240 -10.91 -4.55 -3.60
C VAL A 240 -9.43 -4.90 -3.42
N THR A 241 -9.05 -6.17 -3.28
CA THR A 241 -7.63 -6.54 -3.28
C THR A 241 -7.02 -6.23 -4.65
N ARG A 242 -5.99 -5.37 -4.70
CA ARG A 242 -5.28 -4.98 -5.92
C ARG A 242 -3.90 -5.62 -5.93
N LEU A 243 -3.67 -6.55 -6.84
CA LEU A 243 -2.39 -7.23 -7.02
C LEU A 243 -1.73 -6.73 -8.30
N LEU A 244 -0.50 -6.23 -8.20
CA LEU A 244 0.35 -5.92 -9.35
C LEU A 244 1.44 -6.98 -9.43
N VAL A 245 1.37 -7.84 -10.45
CA VAL A 245 2.46 -8.78 -10.74
C VAL A 245 3.45 -8.08 -11.66
N PHE A 246 4.68 -7.89 -11.20
CA PHE A 246 5.77 -7.31 -11.96
C PHE A 246 6.73 -8.43 -12.36
N SER A 247 6.82 -8.72 -13.67
CA SER A 247 7.59 -9.84 -14.21
C SER A 247 8.73 -9.35 -15.07
N THR A 248 9.97 -9.66 -14.71
CA THR A 248 11.20 -9.30 -15.45
C THR A 248 12.33 -10.25 -15.09
N ASP A 249 13.29 -10.40 -15.98
CA ASP A 249 14.53 -11.11 -15.78
C ASP A 249 15.74 -10.19 -15.59
N ALA A 250 15.50 -8.90 -15.32
CA ALA A 250 16.52 -7.87 -15.23
C ALA A 250 16.38 -6.94 -14.01
N GLY A 251 17.36 -6.03 -13.87
CA GLY A 251 17.33 -4.93 -12.90
C GLY A 251 16.34 -3.83 -13.30
N PHE A 252 16.31 -2.73 -12.55
CA PHE A 252 15.42 -1.60 -12.81
C PHE A 252 16.16 -0.26 -12.78
N HIS A 253 15.74 0.66 -13.65
CA HIS A 253 16.13 2.07 -13.56
C HIS A 253 15.31 2.82 -12.50
N PHE A 254 15.93 3.82 -11.88
CA PHE A 254 15.30 4.67 -10.87
C PHE A 254 15.76 6.12 -10.97
N ALA A 255 15.08 7.02 -10.23
CA ALA A 255 15.37 8.46 -10.26
C ALA A 255 16.86 8.77 -10.10
N GLY A 256 17.39 9.60 -11.00
CA GLY A 256 18.81 9.89 -11.15
C GLY A 256 19.38 9.37 -12.46
N ASP A 257 18.92 8.20 -12.92
CA ASP A 257 19.41 7.58 -14.15
C ASP A 257 19.01 8.38 -15.40
N GLY A 258 17.83 9.02 -15.38
CA GLY A 258 17.34 9.89 -16.46
C GLY A 258 18.30 11.03 -16.83
N LYS A 259 19.17 11.43 -15.90
CA LYS A 259 20.17 12.49 -16.13
C LYS A 259 21.10 12.15 -17.30
N LEU A 260 21.41 10.87 -17.54
CA LEU A 260 22.23 10.44 -18.68
C LEU A 260 21.56 10.72 -20.03
N GLY A 261 20.23 10.59 -20.10
CA GLY A 261 19.41 10.94 -21.27
C GLY A 261 18.94 12.40 -21.31
N GLY A 262 19.46 13.26 -20.43
CA GLY A 262 19.06 14.68 -20.34
C GLY A 262 17.71 14.91 -19.66
N ILE A 263 17.16 13.89 -19.00
CA ILE A 263 15.87 13.94 -18.31
C ILE A 263 16.13 14.26 -16.84
N VAL A 264 15.88 15.53 -16.46
CA VAL A 264 16.21 16.05 -15.12
C VAL A 264 14.98 16.40 -14.28
N LEU A 265 13.79 16.36 -14.88
CA LEU A 265 12.55 16.63 -14.17
C LEU A 265 12.10 15.38 -13.42
N PRO A 266 11.91 15.43 -12.08
CA PRO A 266 11.41 14.29 -11.33
C PRO A 266 10.05 13.82 -11.85
N ASN A 267 9.79 12.52 -11.71
CA ASN A 267 8.47 11.96 -11.98
C ASN A 267 7.38 12.71 -11.19
N ASP A 268 6.30 13.12 -11.85
CA ASP A 268 5.24 13.93 -11.26
C ASP A 268 4.15 13.12 -10.55
N GLY A 269 4.20 11.79 -10.65
CA GLY A 269 3.25 10.88 -10.02
C GLY A 269 1.82 11.01 -10.56
N LYS A 270 1.68 11.36 -11.86
CA LYS A 270 0.39 11.51 -12.54
C LYS A 270 0.25 10.56 -13.74
N CYS A 271 -1.00 10.39 -14.16
CA CYS A 271 -1.33 9.58 -15.31
C CYS A 271 -1.09 10.33 -16.63
N HIS A 272 -0.29 9.76 -17.52
CA HIS A 272 0.05 10.31 -18.84
C HIS A 272 -0.14 9.28 -19.96
N LEU A 273 -1.18 8.46 -19.85
CA LEU A 273 -1.58 7.53 -20.90
C LEU A 273 -2.40 8.23 -21.99
N GLN A 274 -1.96 8.09 -23.24
CA GLN A 274 -2.71 8.46 -24.43
C GLN A 274 -2.78 7.24 -25.33
N ASP A 275 -3.98 6.85 -25.76
CA ASP A 275 -4.21 5.60 -26.52
C ASP A 275 -3.54 4.38 -25.87
N ASN A 276 -3.65 4.29 -24.54
CA ASN A 276 -3.02 3.27 -23.69
C ASN A 276 -1.48 3.25 -23.67
N MET A 277 -0.79 4.21 -24.27
CA MET A 277 0.66 4.32 -24.25
C MET A 277 1.12 5.42 -23.28
N TYR A 278 2.19 5.17 -22.53
CA TYR A 278 2.84 6.23 -21.74
C TYR A 278 3.64 7.17 -22.65
N THR A 279 3.28 8.44 -22.62
CA THR A 279 3.81 9.44 -23.57
C THR A 279 4.91 10.33 -23.02
N MET A 280 5.13 10.33 -21.70
CA MET A 280 6.02 11.29 -21.02
C MET A 280 7.34 10.68 -20.53
N SER A 281 7.70 9.47 -21.00
CA SER A 281 8.93 8.78 -20.62
C SER A 281 10.21 9.55 -20.96
N HIS A 282 10.17 10.37 -22.02
CA HIS A 282 11.28 11.23 -22.45
C HIS A 282 11.34 12.58 -21.70
N TYR A 283 10.34 12.90 -20.87
CA TYR A 283 10.21 14.20 -20.22
C TYR A 283 10.41 14.13 -18.71
N TYR A 284 9.86 13.10 -18.06
CA TYR A 284 10.03 12.85 -16.63
C TYR A 284 11.03 11.74 -16.38
N ASP A 285 11.87 11.91 -15.36
CA ASP A 285 12.80 10.90 -14.88
C ASP A 285 12.03 9.68 -14.36
N TYR A 286 12.73 8.56 -14.21
CA TYR A 286 12.17 7.39 -13.54
C TYR A 286 11.73 7.77 -12.10
N PRO A 287 10.71 7.11 -11.56
CA PRO A 287 10.37 7.25 -10.14
C PRO A 287 11.50 6.83 -9.21
N SER A 288 11.59 7.45 -8.04
CA SER A 288 12.38 6.92 -6.94
C SER A 288 11.60 5.81 -6.22
N ILE A 289 12.30 4.93 -5.51
CA ILE A 289 11.67 3.89 -4.68
C ILE A 289 10.69 4.52 -3.68
N ALA A 290 11.09 5.60 -3.01
CA ALA A 290 10.22 6.31 -2.05
C ALA A 290 8.94 6.86 -2.71
N HIS A 291 9.04 7.33 -3.97
CA HIS A 291 7.87 7.82 -4.70
C HIS A 291 6.92 6.65 -5.08
N LEU A 292 7.47 5.50 -5.45
CA LEU A 292 6.68 4.28 -5.65
C LEU A 292 6.00 3.82 -4.37
N VAL A 293 6.72 3.78 -3.24
CA VAL A 293 6.15 3.45 -1.92
C VAL A 293 4.94 4.33 -1.63
N GLN A 294 5.09 5.65 -1.81
CA GLN A 294 3.99 6.59 -1.62
C GLN A 294 2.79 6.25 -2.52
N LYS A 295 3.00 6.08 -3.83
CA LYS A 295 1.90 5.93 -4.79
C LYS A 295 1.25 4.55 -4.77
N LEU A 296 2.00 3.50 -4.49
CA LEU A 296 1.47 2.15 -4.29
C LEU A 296 0.62 2.09 -3.01
N SER A 297 1.09 2.67 -1.90
CA SER A 297 0.32 2.75 -0.65
C SER A 297 -0.94 3.61 -0.78
N GLU A 298 -0.83 4.82 -1.36
CA GLU A 298 -1.98 5.71 -1.62
C GLU A 298 -3.07 5.02 -2.46
N ASN A 299 -2.67 4.14 -3.39
CA ASN A 299 -3.58 3.41 -4.27
C ASN A 299 -3.86 1.96 -3.81
N ASN A 300 -3.44 1.55 -2.61
CA ASN A 300 -3.66 0.22 -2.04
C ASN A 300 -3.23 -0.95 -2.95
N ILE A 301 -2.12 -0.79 -3.67
CA ILE A 301 -1.58 -1.81 -4.59
C ILE A 301 -0.56 -2.66 -3.85
N GLN A 302 -0.74 -3.98 -3.90
CA GLN A 302 0.18 -4.96 -3.36
C GLN A 302 0.99 -5.55 -4.51
N THR A 303 2.32 -5.48 -4.41
CA THR A 303 3.20 -5.81 -5.53
C THR A 303 3.81 -7.18 -5.36
N ILE A 304 3.76 -8.01 -6.41
CA ILE A 304 4.40 -9.32 -6.48
C ILE A 304 5.50 -9.22 -7.52
N PHE A 305 6.75 -9.22 -7.08
CA PHE A 305 7.91 -9.27 -7.95
C PHE A 305 8.17 -10.73 -8.34
N ALA A 306 7.87 -11.08 -9.58
CA ALA A 306 8.16 -12.36 -10.19
C ALA A 306 9.43 -12.22 -11.02
N VAL A 307 10.57 -12.59 -10.46
CA VAL A 307 11.88 -12.30 -11.06
C VAL A 307 12.76 -13.55 -11.12
N THR A 308 13.66 -13.61 -12.09
CA THR A 308 14.59 -14.72 -12.22
C THR A 308 15.54 -14.82 -11.02
N GLU A 309 16.13 -16.00 -10.83
CA GLU A 309 16.98 -16.31 -9.67
C GLU A 309 18.16 -15.34 -9.51
N GLU A 310 18.75 -14.90 -10.62
CA GLU A 310 19.89 -13.97 -10.65
C GLU A 310 19.56 -12.63 -9.97
N PHE A 311 18.35 -12.09 -10.19
CA PHE A 311 17.94 -10.79 -9.67
C PHE A 311 17.20 -10.86 -8.34
N GLN A 312 16.91 -12.08 -7.85
CA GLN A 312 16.17 -12.29 -6.60
C GLN A 312 16.74 -11.49 -5.40
N PRO A 313 18.06 -11.41 -5.17
CA PRO A 313 18.62 -10.63 -4.06
C PRO A 313 18.28 -9.14 -4.14
N VAL A 314 18.28 -8.56 -5.34
CA VAL A 314 18.00 -7.13 -5.56
C VAL A 314 16.54 -6.81 -5.23
N TYR A 315 15.61 -7.63 -5.74
CA TYR A 315 14.19 -7.44 -5.48
C TYR A 315 13.80 -7.80 -4.04
N GLN A 316 14.56 -8.67 -3.38
CA GLN A 316 14.38 -8.96 -1.96
C GLN A 316 14.69 -7.74 -1.08
N GLU A 317 15.70 -6.95 -1.42
CA GLU A 317 15.97 -5.66 -0.77
C GLU A 317 14.90 -4.62 -1.11
N LEU A 318 14.44 -4.56 -2.36
CA LEU A 318 13.34 -3.68 -2.76
C LEU A 318 12.05 -3.98 -1.97
N LYS A 319 11.74 -5.25 -1.77
CA LYS A 319 10.59 -5.71 -0.96
C LYS A 319 10.67 -5.25 0.49
N ASN A 320 11.87 -5.14 1.06
CA ASN A 320 12.04 -4.63 2.42
C ASN A 320 11.66 -3.14 2.53
N LEU A 321 11.71 -2.39 1.42
CA LEU A 321 11.37 -0.97 1.35
C LEU A 321 9.92 -0.71 0.95
N ILE A 322 9.31 -1.62 0.18
CA ILE A 322 7.93 -1.48 -0.32
C ILE A 322 6.96 -2.28 0.57
N PRO A 323 6.07 -1.62 1.34
CA PRO A 323 5.08 -2.28 2.16
C PRO A 323 4.14 -3.16 1.33
N LYS A 324 3.67 -4.27 1.92
CA LYS A 324 2.74 -5.21 1.27
C LYS A 324 3.22 -5.68 -0.11
N SER A 325 4.51 -6.03 -0.20
CA SER A 325 5.10 -6.64 -1.38
C SER A 325 5.67 -8.03 -1.09
N ALA A 326 5.74 -8.85 -2.14
CA ALA A 326 6.27 -10.20 -2.12
C ALA A 326 7.23 -10.39 -3.29
N VAL A 327 8.19 -11.30 -3.12
CA VAL A 327 9.14 -11.70 -4.17
C VAL A 327 9.01 -13.20 -4.35
N GLY A 328 8.95 -13.64 -5.60
CA GLY A 328 9.00 -15.04 -5.97
C GLY A 328 9.99 -15.27 -7.10
N THR A 329 10.65 -16.42 -7.08
CA THR A 329 11.59 -16.82 -8.13
C THR A 329 10.83 -17.37 -9.33
N LEU A 330 10.91 -16.65 -10.44
CA LEU A 330 10.38 -17.04 -11.74
C LEU A 330 11.33 -18.07 -12.36
N SER A 331 10.78 -19.17 -12.92
CA SER A 331 11.58 -20.05 -13.77
C SER A 331 12.01 -19.31 -15.03
N SER A 332 13.09 -19.75 -15.68
CA SER A 332 13.61 -19.09 -16.89
C SER A 332 12.64 -19.06 -18.07
N ASP A 333 11.53 -19.81 -17.99
CA ASP A 333 10.47 -19.85 -18.99
C ASP A 333 9.13 -19.35 -18.45
N SER A 334 9.07 -18.81 -17.22
CA SER A 334 7.83 -18.44 -16.54
C SER A 334 6.81 -19.56 -16.30
N GLY A 335 7.17 -20.84 -16.49
CA GLY A 335 6.26 -21.98 -16.31
C GLY A 335 5.68 -22.14 -14.88
N ASN A 336 6.33 -21.57 -13.86
CA ASN A 336 5.88 -21.62 -12.47
C ASN A 336 5.05 -20.40 -12.01
N VAL A 337 4.76 -19.44 -12.90
CA VAL A 337 4.21 -18.13 -12.54
C VAL A 337 2.86 -18.19 -11.82
N ILE A 338 1.98 -19.13 -12.19
CA ILE A 338 0.67 -19.29 -11.53
C ILE A 338 0.84 -19.64 -10.06
N LYS A 339 1.69 -20.63 -9.78
CA LYS A 339 1.98 -21.06 -8.40
C LYS A 339 2.62 -19.91 -7.61
N LEU A 340 3.57 -19.20 -8.22
CA LEU A 340 4.22 -18.04 -7.62
C LEU A 340 3.20 -16.98 -7.19
N ILE A 341 2.26 -16.61 -8.07
CA ILE A 341 1.20 -15.65 -7.78
C ILE A 341 0.33 -16.12 -6.61
N ILE A 342 -0.06 -17.39 -6.59
CA ILE A 342 -0.89 -17.95 -5.52
C ILE A 342 -0.15 -17.94 -4.18
N ASP A 343 1.11 -18.36 -4.16
CA ASP A 343 1.94 -18.40 -2.95
C ASP A 343 2.18 -16.98 -2.42
N ALA A 344 2.48 -16.02 -3.30
CA ALA A 344 2.65 -14.61 -2.96
C ALA A 344 1.34 -13.99 -2.44
N TYR A 345 0.21 -14.27 -3.09
CA TYR A 345 -1.10 -13.83 -2.61
C TYR A 345 -1.39 -14.40 -1.21
N ASN A 346 -1.14 -15.70 -0.98
CA ASN A 346 -1.36 -16.32 0.31
C ASN A 346 -0.49 -15.68 1.40
N SER A 347 0.77 -15.38 1.10
CA SER A 347 1.67 -14.65 2.00
C SER A 347 1.12 -13.27 2.34
N LEU A 348 0.84 -12.44 1.32
CA LEU A 348 0.34 -11.07 1.48
C LEU A 348 -0.99 -11.01 2.23
N SER A 349 -1.93 -11.90 1.88
CA SER A 349 -3.25 -11.92 2.47
C SER A 349 -3.29 -12.50 3.90
N SER A 350 -2.22 -13.16 4.33
CA SER A 350 -2.06 -13.67 5.70
C SER A 350 -1.50 -12.65 6.68
N GLU A 351 -1.16 -11.44 6.21
CA GLU A 351 -0.61 -10.37 7.04
C GLU A 351 -1.51 -9.12 6.99
N ILE A 352 -1.74 -8.53 8.15
CA ILE A 352 -2.35 -7.20 8.27
C ILE A 352 -1.32 -6.25 8.85
N ILE A 353 -1.22 -5.06 8.24
CA ILE A 353 -0.37 -3.97 8.71
C ILE A 353 -1.26 -2.74 8.85
N LEU A 354 -1.29 -2.15 10.05
CA LEU A 354 -1.97 -0.90 10.32
C LEU A 354 -1.06 0.30 10.10
N GLU A 355 -1.55 1.26 9.33
CA GLU A 355 -0.92 2.55 9.10
C GLU A 355 -1.84 3.66 9.57
N ASN A 356 -1.25 4.75 10.04
CA ASN A 356 -1.96 5.98 10.40
C ASN A 356 -1.46 7.13 9.52
N SER A 357 -2.36 8.07 9.24
CA SER A 357 -1.96 9.33 8.62
C SER A 357 -1.07 10.16 9.55
N ARG A 358 -0.47 11.21 8.99
CA ARG A 358 0.32 12.18 9.75
C ARG A 358 -0.46 12.69 10.97
N LEU A 359 0.14 12.51 12.15
CA LEU A 359 -0.43 12.97 13.40
C LEU A 359 -0.18 14.48 13.60
N PRO A 360 -1.09 15.19 14.30
CA PRO A 360 -0.83 16.55 14.76
C PRO A 360 0.38 16.63 15.70
N GLU A 361 1.00 17.81 15.78
CA GLU A 361 2.10 18.06 16.71
C GLU A 361 1.64 17.85 18.16
N GLY A 362 2.49 17.20 18.97
CA GLY A 362 2.17 16.83 20.37
C GLY A 362 1.31 15.57 20.53
N VAL A 363 0.86 14.93 19.45
CA VAL A 363 0.12 13.66 19.50
C VAL A 363 1.04 12.49 19.16
N SER A 364 1.07 11.48 20.03
CA SER A 364 1.77 10.22 19.81
C SER A 364 0.77 9.06 19.79
N ILE A 365 1.07 8.03 19.01
CA ILE A 365 0.29 6.79 18.97
C ILE A 365 1.19 5.58 19.18
N SER A 366 0.68 4.58 19.88
CA SER A 366 1.33 3.31 20.14
C SER A 366 0.40 2.14 19.87
N TYR A 367 0.96 1.01 19.44
CA TYR A 367 0.21 -0.17 19.02
C TYR A 367 0.62 -1.38 19.84
N ILE A 368 -0.39 -2.19 20.19
CA ILE A 368 -0.21 -3.52 20.76
C ILE A 368 -1.10 -4.48 19.98
N SER A 369 -0.50 -5.38 19.21
CA SER A 369 -1.24 -6.40 18.47
C SER A 369 -1.42 -7.64 19.33
N HIS A 370 -2.62 -8.24 19.25
CA HIS A 370 -2.94 -9.55 19.78
C HIS A 370 -3.33 -10.45 18.60
N CYS A 371 -2.35 -11.23 18.15
CA CYS A 371 -2.47 -12.10 17.00
C CYS A 371 -2.86 -13.52 17.45
N LYS A 372 -2.96 -14.44 16.47
CA LYS A 372 -3.26 -15.86 16.73
C LYS A 372 -2.21 -16.50 17.66
N ASN A 373 -2.60 -17.58 18.34
CA ASN A 373 -1.74 -18.36 19.24
C ASN A 373 -1.21 -17.57 20.46
N GLY A 374 -1.89 -16.49 20.86
CA GLY A 374 -1.50 -15.69 22.02
C GLY A 374 -0.26 -14.80 21.80
N VAL A 375 0.23 -14.70 20.56
CA VAL A 375 1.35 -13.81 20.21
C VAL A 375 0.90 -12.37 20.38
N SER A 376 1.62 -11.62 21.23
CA SER A 376 1.35 -10.20 21.45
C SER A 376 2.62 -9.39 21.23
N GLU A 377 2.58 -8.42 20.33
CA GLU A 377 3.73 -7.58 19.98
C GLU A 377 3.47 -6.10 20.33
N LYS A 378 4.55 -5.34 20.49
CA LYS A 378 4.53 -3.91 20.85
C LYS A 378 5.44 -3.11 19.92
N GLY A 379 5.30 -1.79 19.94
CA GLY A 379 6.11 -0.90 19.11
C GLY A 379 5.75 -1.07 17.63
N GLU A 380 6.76 -1.08 16.76
CA GLU A 380 6.54 -1.24 15.30
C GLU A 380 5.92 -2.59 14.95
N ASN A 381 6.28 -3.66 15.65
CA ASN A 381 5.65 -4.97 15.47
C ASN A 381 4.18 -4.99 15.98
N GLY A 382 3.81 -4.10 16.90
CA GLY A 382 2.43 -3.95 17.36
C GLY A 382 1.47 -3.48 16.28
N ARG A 383 1.98 -2.98 15.15
CA ARG A 383 1.17 -2.56 13.98
C ARG A 383 0.73 -3.73 13.11
N LYS A 384 1.32 -4.92 13.28
CA LYS A 384 1.12 -6.05 12.38
C LYS A 384 0.67 -7.32 13.10
N CYS A 385 -0.02 -8.17 12.34
CA CYS A 385 -0.25 -9.57 12.67
C CYS A 385 -0.06 -10.41 11.41
N SER A 386 0.72 -11.48 11.53
CA SER A 386 0.98 -12.45 10.45
C SER A 386 0.23 -13.76 10.70
N ASN A 387 0.23 -14.66 9.71
CA ASN A 387 -0.41 -15.98 9.75
C ASN A 387 -1.93 -15.94 10.01
N ILE A 388 -2.61 -14.92 9.50
CA ILE A 388 -4.06 -14.75 9.57
C ILE A 388 -4.73 -15.61 8.48
N SER A 389 -5.42 -16.65 8.89
CA SER A 389 -6.25 -17.48 8.01
C SER A 389 -7.57 -16.78 7.68
N ILE A 390 -8.25 -17.23 6.64
CA ILE A 390 -9.59 -16.75 6.30
C ILE A 390 -10.52 -16.99 7.50
N GLY A 391 -11.29 -15.96 7.88
CA GLY A 391 -12.21 -16.02 9.01
C GLY A 391 -11.57 -15.76 10.38
N ASP A 392 -10.24 -15.75 10.49
CA ASP A 392 -9.55 -15.42 11.74
C ASP A 392 -9.84 -13.96 12.13
N GLN A 393 -9.96 -13.73 13.45
CA GLN A 393 -10.07 -12.41 14.05
C GLN A 393 -8.82 -12.08 14.85
N VAL A 394 -8.33 -10.86 14.70
CA VAL A 394 -7.22 -10.31 15.50
C VAL A 394 -7.63 -8.98 16.11
N ARG A 395 -7.04 -8.66 17.25
CA ARG A 395 -7.34 -7.43 17.98
C ARG A 395 -6.08 -6.60 18.14
N ILE A 396 -6.17 -5.32 17.83
CA ILE A 396 -5.07 -4.37 18.00
C ILE A 396 -5.54 -3.27 18.94
N ILE A 397 -4.76 -3.03 19.99
CA ILE A 397 -4.98 -1.99 20.97
C ILE A 397 -4.16 -0.77 20.56
N LEU A 398 -4.81 0.37 20.47
CA LEU A 398 -4.20 1.65 20.14
C LEU A 398 -4.28 2.55 21.36
N LYS A 399 -3.17 3.20 21.67
CA LYS A 399 -3.02 4.08 22.82
C LYS A 399 -2.27 5.35 22.46
#